data_AF-J0L2R7-F1
#
_entry.id   AF-J0L2R7-F1
#
_cell.length_a   1.000
_cell.length_b   1.000
_cell.length_c   1.000
_cell.angle_alpha   90.00
_cell.angle_beta   90.00
_cell.angle_gamma   90.00
#
_symmetry.space_group_name_H-M   'P 1'
#
loop_
_entity.id
_entity.type
_entity.pdbx_description
1 polymer ?
#
loop_
_entity_poly.entity_id
_entity_poly.type
_entity_poly.pdbx_seq_one_letter_code
_entity_poly.pdbx_strand_id
1 'polypeptide(L)'
;MSRVVKISGKVKVENSEIANEAIRESGVSGIFIRNGVFEFNEYDYNDGYGKRVEIEKVEKLYKQKLNGYLRKLEEETKRLKEQKRLAELKRIEEEKRRIEEERKRIEEEKRVYREEQFDKVIKNAEKQGYKLKKEVREDNTIKLVLQKRVY
;
A
#
# COMPACT_ATOMS: atom_id res chain seq x y z
N MET A 1 10.83 58.70 -26.37
CA MET A 1 9.95 57.51 -26.40
C MET A 1 10.59 56.45 -25.53
N SER A 2 9.96 56.05 -24.43
CA SER A 2 10.46 54.99 -23.55
C SER A 2 10.23 53.64 -24.23
N ARG A 3 11.27 52.80 -24.33
CA ARG A 3 11.17 51.44 -24.90
C ARG A 3 10.78 50.47 -23.79
N VAL A 4 9.86 49.55 -24.08
CA VAL A 4 9.53 48.44 -23.18
C VAL A 4 10.43 47.28 -23.56
N VAL A 5 11.16 46.72 -22.58
CA VAL A 5 12.04 45.59 -22.81
C VAL A 5 11.33 44.33 -22.32
N LYS A 6 11.05 43.41 -23.24
CA LYS A 6 10.48 42.11 -22.94
C LYS A 6 11.56 41.03 -23.04
N ILE A 7 11.85 40.39 -21.92
CA ILE A 7 12.80 39.26 -21.85
C ILE A 7 12.05 38.05 -21.29
N SER A 8 12.12 36.93 -22.00
CA SER A 8 11.54 35.66 -21.58
C SER A 8 12.63 34.66 -21.21
N GLY A 9 12.35 33.88 -20.17
CA GLY A 9 13.14 32.73 -19.75
C GLY A 9 12.94 31.52 -20.66
N LYS A 10 13.77 30.50 -20.45
CA LYS A 10 13.77 29.23 -21.18
C LYS A 10 13.03 28.13 -20.43
N VAL A 11 12.91 28.24 -19.11
CA VAL A 11 12.35 27.18 -18.26
C VAL A 11 10.83 27.29 -18.21
N LYS A 12 10.16 26.17 -18.50
CA LYS A 12 8.73 26.01 -18.29
C LYS A 12 8.44 25.80 -16.80
N VAL A 13 7.48 26.54 -16.30
CA VAL A 13 7.00 26.49 -14.92
C VAL A 13 5.88 25.45 -14.85
N GLU A 14 6.14 24.36 -14.15
CA GLU A 14 5.16 23.29 -13.87
C GLU A 14 4.36 23.57 -12.60
N ASN A 15 4.97 24.28 -11.64
CA ASN A 15 4.38 24.62 -10.35
C ASN A 15 4.56 26.11 -10.08
N SER A 16 3.44 26.84 -10.11
CA SER A 16 3.41 28.30 -9.93
C SER A 16 3.76 28.74 -8.52
N GLU A 17 3.46 27.94 -7.49
CA GLU A 17 3.78 28.26 -6.10
C GLU A 17 5.28 28.28 -5.87
N ILE A 18 5.97 27.22 -6.33
CA ILE A 18 7.43 27.10 -6.24
C ILE A 18 8.12 28.19 -7.06
N ALA A 19 7.56 28.53 -8.23
CA ALA A 19 8.08 29.61 -9.05
C ALA A 19 7.92 30.99 -8.40
N ASN A 20 6.77 31.28 -7.77
CA ASN A 20 6.58 32.51 -7.00
C ASN A 20 7.46 32.58 -5.75
N GLU A 21 7.72 31.44 -5.12
CA GLU A 21 8.68 31.34 -4.02
C GLU A 21 10.11 31.62 -4.50
N ALA A 22 10.47 31.09 -5.68
CA ALA A 22 11.78 31.31 -6.27
C ALA A 22 12.01 32.78 -6.67
N ILE A 23 10.99 33.45 -7.22
CA ILE A 23 11.04 34.90 -7.51
C ILE A 23 11.25 35.69 -6.21
N ARG A 24 10.46 35.41 -5.16
CA ARG A 24 10.58 36.10 -3.87
C ARG A 24 11.97 35.94 -3.24
N GLU A 25 12.51 34.73 -3.23
CA GLU A 25 13.82 34.45 -2.61
C GLU A 25 14.99 35.01 -3.43
N SER A 26 14.84 35.06 -4.75
CA SER A 26 15.87 35.64 -5.62
C SER A 26 16.04 37.16 -5.41
N GLY A 27 15.07 37.83 -4.79
CA GLY A 27 15.09 39.27 -4.52
C GLY A 27 14.99 40.15 -5.77
N VAL A 28 14.62 39.56 -6.91
CA VAL A 28 14.58 40.27 -8.19
C VAL A 28 13.19 40.87 -8.44
N SER A 29 13.14 42.16 -8.75
CA SER A 29 11.92 42.85 -9.14
C SER A 29 11.66 42.79 -10.65
N GLY A 30 10.38 42.88 -11.02
CA GLY A 30 9.93 42.96 -12.41
C GLY A 30 9.86 41.63 -13.18
N ILE A 31 10.20 40.51 -12.54
CA ILE A 31 10.03 39.16 -13.10
C ILE A 31 8.70 38.58 -12.61
N PHE A 32 7.87 38.13 -13.55
CA PHE A 32 6.60 37.46 -13.26
C PHE A 32 6.43 36.24 -14.16
N ILE A 33 5.45 35.40 -13.85
CA ILE A 33 5.17 34.20 -14.64
C ILE A 33 4.10 34.57 -15.66
N ARG A 34 4.39 34.38 -16.95
CA ARG A 34 3.42 34.57 -18.04
C ARG A 34 3.53 33.42 -19.03
N ASN A 35 2.41 32.83 -19.43
CA ASN A 35 2.37 31.67 -20.34
C ASN A 35 3.25 30.48 -19.88
N GLY A 36 3.38 30.28 -18.57
CA GLY A 36 4.18 29.20 -18.01
C GLY A 36 5.69 29.39 -18.15
N VAL A 37 6.17 30.61 -18.41
CA VAL A 37 7.61 30.96 -18.40
C VAL A 37 7.84 32.20 -17.55
N PHE A 38 9.08 32.39 -17.07
CA PHE A 38 9.47 33.64 -16.42
C PHE A 38 9.61 34.74 -17.47
N GLU A 39 8.96 35.88 -17.24
CA GLU A 39 8.96 37.03 -18.15
C GLU A 39 9.28 38.30 -17.35
N PHE A 40 10.16 39.12 -17.90
CA PHE A 40 10.41 40.49 -17.47
C PHE A 40 9.79 41.43 -18.50
N ASN A 41 8.99 42.40 -18.05
CA ASN A 41 8.30 43.36 -18.92
C ASN A 41 8.12 44.70 -18.19
N GLU A 42 9.21 45.43 -18.02
CA GLU A 42 9.20 46.78 -17.45
C GLU A 42 9.92 47.77 -18.38
N TYR A 43 9.70 49.07 -18.11
CA TYR A 43 10.42 50.15 -18.78
C TYR A 43 11.85 50.20 -18.24
N ASP A 44 12.81 49.82 -19.06
CA ASP A 44 14.23 49.86 -18.68
C ASP A 44 14.97 50.91 -19.52
N TYR A 45 15.63 51.85 -18.83
CA TYR A 45 16.48 52.86 -19.47
C TYR A 45 17.77 52.27 -20.04
N ASN A 46 18.18 51.07 -19.58
CA ASN A 46 19.46 50.41 -19.91
C ASN A 46 19.29 49.11 -20.71
N ASP A 47 18.27 49.01 -21.57
CA ASP A 47 18.04 47.90 -22.52
C ASP A 47 17.95 46.49 -21.88
N GLY A 48 17.66 46.36 -20.58
CA GLY A 48 17.55 45.06 -19.91
C GLY A 48 18.89 44.40 -19.61
N TYR A 49 19.99 45.16 -19.60
CA TYR A 49 21.33 44.63 -19.32
C TYR A 49 21.38 43.99 -17.92
N GLY A 50 21.65 42.68 -17.87
CA GLY A 50 21.67 41.90 -16.63
C GLY A 50 20.36 41.18 -16.26
N LYS A 51 19.21 41.58 -16.82
CA LYS A 51 17.91 40.92 -16.55
C LYS A 51 17.84 39.47 -17.01
N ARG A 52 18.58 39.12 -18.07
CA ARG A 52 18.76 37.72 -18.48
C ARG A 52 19.45 36.89 -17.38
N VAL A 53 20.48 37.44 -16.75
CA VAL A 53 21.22 36.77 -15.67
C VAL A 53 20.34 36.63 -14.43
N GLU A 54 19.51 37.62 -14.14
CA GLU A 54 18.54 37.55 -13.06
C GLU A 54 17.47 36.48 -13.30
N ILE A 55 16.89 36.41 -14.51
CA ILE A 55 15.98 35.33 -14.89
C ILE A 55 16.66 33.97 -14.75
N GLU A 56 17.90 33.82 -15.22
CA GLU A 56 18.65 32.56 -15.07
C GLU A 56 18.88 32.16 -13.60
N LYS A 57 19.09 33.14 -12.70
CA LYS A 57 19.17 32.88 -11.25
C LYS A 57 17.84 32.35 -10.71
N VAL A 58 16.71 32.98 -11.07
CA VAL A 58 15.37 32.52 -10.69
C VAL A 58 15.11 31.11 -11.21
N GLU A 59 15.44 30.86 -12.48
CA GLU A 59 15.27 29.55 -13.10
C GLU A 59 16.08 28.45 -12.42
N LYS A 60 17.32 28.75 -12.03
CA LYS A 60 18.18 27.80 -11.31
C LYS A 60 17.59 27.47 -9.94
N LEU A 61 17.13 28.48 -9.21
CA LEU A 61 16.55 28.32 -7.87
C LEU A 61 15.20 27.57 -7.95
N TYR A 62 14.38 27.88 -8.95
CA TYR A 62 13.15 27.14 -9.25
C TYR A 62 13.43 25.66 -9.50
N LYS A 63 14.40 25.32 -10.37
CA LYS A 63 14.79 23.92 -10.64
C LYS A 63 15.25 23.20 -9.38
N GLN A 64 16.04 23.85 -8.53
CA GLN A 64 16.51 23.27 -7.28
C GLN A 64 15.34 22.93 -6.35
N LYS A 65 14.41 23.87 -6.16
CA LYS A 65 13.22 23.65 -5.32
C LYS A 65 12.28 22.61 -5.89
N LEU A 66 12.04 22.64 -7.21
CA LEU A 66 11.21 21.66 -7.89
C LEU A 66 11.77 20.23 -7.70
N ASN A 67 13.08 20.05 -7.89
CA ASN A 67 13.73 18.77 -7.65
C ASN A 67 13.61 18.33 -6.18
N GLY A 68 13.73 19.26 -5.24
CA GLY A 68 13.53 18.98 -3.82
C GLY A 68 12.09 18.54 -3.50
N TYR A 69 11.11 19.21 -4.09
CA TYR A 69 9.69 18.86 -3.95
C TYR A 69 9.38 17.49 -4.54
N LEU A 70 9.86 17.21 -5.76
CA LEU A 70 9.68 15.91 -6.42
C LEU A 70 10.28 14.77 -5.59
N ARG A 71 11.47 14.96 -5.01
CA ARG A 71 12.09 13.97 -4.11
C ARG A 71 11.25 13.69 -2.87
N LYS A 72 10.73 14.73 -2.22
CA LYS A 72 9.84 14.56 -1.05
C LYS A 72 8.58 13.79 -1.43
N LEU A 73 7.99 14.11 -2.57
CA LEU A 73 6.79 13.42 -3.07
C LEU A 73 7.07 11.94 -3.39
N GLU A 74 8.22 11.63 -3.98
CA GLU A 74 8.67 10.25 -4.17
C GLU A 74 8.87 9.49 -2.85
N GLU A 75 9.47 10.12 -1.84
CA GLU A 75 9.66 9.50 -0.53
C GLU A 75 8.33 9.24 0.18
N GLU A 76 7.41 10.19 0.17
CA GLU A 76 6.07 10.04 0.75
C GLU A 76 5.29 8.92 0.06
N THR A 77 5.31 8.88 -1.27
CA THR A 77 4.64 7.81 -2.04
C THR A 77 5.28 6.44 -1.78
N LYS A 78 6.60 6.35 -1.61
CA LYS A 78 7.30 5.11 -1.21
C LYS A 78 6.87 4.68 0.19
N ARG A 79 6.90 5.58 1.18
CA ARG A 79 6.46 5.31 2.56
C ARG A 79 5.01 4.82 2.61
N LEU A 80 4.11 5.47 1.86
CA LEU A 80 2.70 5.07 1.81
C LEU A 80 2.52 3.68 1.17
N LYS A 81 3.25 3.37 0.10
CA LYS A 81 3.24 2.05 -0.53
C LYS A 81 3.74 0.96 0.42
N GLU A 82 4.81 1.24 1.15
CA GLU A 82 5.37 0.30 2.13
C GLU A 82 4.41 0.05 3.30
N GLN A 83 3.80 1.11 3.86
CA GLN A 83 2.78 0.98 4.90
C GLN A 83 1.58 0.15 4.43
N LYS A 84 1.10 0.37 3.20
CA LYS A 84 0.01 -0.44 2.62
C LYS A 84 0.38 -1.91 2.50
N ARG A 85 1.59 -2.21 2.02
CA ARG A 85 2.10 -3.60 1.94
C ARG A 85 2.17 -4.26 3.31
N LEU A 86 2.69 -3.56 4.31
CA LEU A 86 2.76 -4.07 5.68
C LEU A 86 1.37 -4.32 6.27
N ALA A 87 0.42 -3.41 6.05
CA ALA A 87 -0.96 -3.58 6.50
C ALA A 87 -1.64 -4.78 5.82
N GLU A 88 -1.41 -4.97 4.52
CA GLU A 88 -1.93 -6.10 3.75
C GLU A 88 -1.33 -7.43 4.24
N LEU A 89 -0.01 -7.50 4.45
CA LEU A 89 0.65 -8.69 4.99
C LEU A 89 0.11 -9.07 6.37
N LYS A 90 -0.12 -8.10 7.25
CA LYS A 90 -0.73 -8.35 8.57
C LYS A 90 -2.14 -8.91 8.46
N ARG A 91 -2.96 -8.38 7.53
CA ARG A 91 -4.32 -8.91 7.29
C ARG A 91 -4.30 -10.36 6.81
N ILE A 92 -3.41 -10.66 5.86
CA ILE A 92 -3.26 -12.03 5.33
C ILE A 92 -2.78 -12.98 6.44
N GLU A 93 -1.84 -12.55 7.28
CA GLU A 93 -1.35 -13.37 8.39
C GLU A 93 -2.45 -13.63 9.43
N GLU A 94 -3.22 -12.61 9.79
CA GLU A 94 -4.33 -12.75 10.73
C GLU A 94 -5.43 -13.66 10.17
N GLU A 95 -5.78 -13.53 8.89
CA GLU A 95 -6.75 -14.39 8.22
C GLU A 95 -6.27 -15.84 8.18
N LYS A 96 -5.00 -16.08 7.88
CA LYS A 96 -4.39 -17.42 7.93
C LYS A 96 -4.48 -18.04 9.32
N ARG A 97 -4.19 -17.26 10.38
CA ARG A 97 -4.31 -17.75 11.77
C ARG A 97 -5.75 -18.11 12.10
N ARG A 98 -6.72 -17.29 11.72
CA ARG A 98 -8.16 -17.59 11.93
C ARG A 98 -8.58 -18.87 11.21
N ILE A 99 -8.18 -19.04 9.95
CA ILE A 99 -8.47 -20.26 9.18
C ILE A 99 -7.82 -21.49 9.83
N GLU A 100 -6.59 -21.37 10.32
CA GLU A 100 -5.90 -22.49 10.99
C GLU A 100 -6.57 -22.88 12.31
N GLU A 101 -6.95 -21.90 13.12
CA GLU A 101 -7.68 -22.13 14.38
C GLU A 101 -9.05 -22.78 14.12
N GLU A 102 -9.79 -22.28 13.13
CA GLU A 102 -11.09 -22.84 12.75
C GLU A 102 -10.95 -24.28 12.23
N ARG A 103 -9.93 -24.56 11.42
CA ARG A 103 -9.63 -25.93 10.96
C ARG A 103 -9.36 -26.88 12.12
N LYS A 104 -8.56 -26.45 13.11
CA LYS A 104 -8.27 -27.26 14.30
C LYS A 104 -9.53 -27.55 15.11
N ARG A 105 -10.39 -26.55 15.32
CA ARG A 105 -11.68 -26.74 16.03
C ARG A 105 -12.58 -27.73 15.30
N ILE A 106 -12.72 -27.59 13.98
CA ILE A 106 -13.53 -28.53 13.17
C ILE A 106 -12.96 -29.95 13.23
N GLU A 107 -11.64 -30.10 13.23
CA GLU A 107 -11.00 -31.42 13.33
C GLU A 107 -11.25 -32.09 14.70
N GLU A 108 -11.14 -31.32 15.78
CA GLU A 108 -11.46 -31.77 17.14
C GLU A 108 -12.94 -32.15 17.27
N GLU A 109 -13.86 -31.31 16.80
CA GLU A 109 -15.30 -31.62 16.80
C GLU A 109 -15.62 -32.90 16.03
N LYS A 110 -15.01 -33.08 14.84
CA LYS A 110 -15.15 -34.32 14.06
C LYS A 110 -14.60 -35.53 14.78
N ARG A 111 -13.53 -35.39 15.57
CA ARG A 111 -12.97 -36.48 16.37
C ARG A 111 -13.93 -36.86 17.49
N VAL A 112 -14.41 -35.89 18.26
CA VAL A 112 -15.38 -36.11 19.35
C VAL A 112 -16.65 -36.76 18.80
N TYR A 113 -17.20 -36.24 17.70
CA TYR A 113 -18.39 -36.81 17.06
C TYR A 113 -18.18 -38.27 16.64
N ARG A 114 -17.01 -38.62 16.10
CA ARG A 114 -16.69 -40.00 15.73
C ARG A 114 -16.64 -40.94 16.94
N GLU A 115 -16.06 -40.48 18.05
CA GLU A 115 -16.03 -41.23 19.31
C GLU A 115 -17.45 -41.41 19.89
N GLU A 116 -18.30 -40.38 19.85
CA GLU A 116 -19.69 -40.51 20.27
C GLU A 116 -20.49 -41.49 19.40
N GLN A 117 -20.29 -41.46 18.08
CA GLN A 117 -20.95 -42.40 17.17
C GLN A 117 -20.46 -43.83 17.41
N PHE A 118 -19.17 -44.02 17.64
CA PHE A 118 -18.61 -45.30 18.02
C PHE A 118 -19.30 -45.86 19.28
N ASP A 119 -19.38 -45.06 20.35
CA ASP A 119 -20.02 -45.48 21.59
C ASP A 119 -21.50 -45.84 21.41
N LYS A 120 -22.23 -45.05 20.61
CA LYS A 120 -23.64 -45.32 20.27
C LYS A 120 -23.78 -46.64 19.51
N VAL A 121 -22.92 -46.89 18.52
CA VAL A 121 -22.95 -48.13 17.73
C VAL A 121 -22.64 -49.35 18.60
N ILE A 122 -21.63 -49.27 19.48
CA ILE A 122 -21.29 -50.35 20.40
C ILE A 122 -22.44 -50.65 21.37
N LYS A 123 -23.00 -49.62 22.02
CA LYS A 123 -24.17 -49.80 22.93
C LYS A 123 -25.35 -50.45 22.22
N ASN A 124 -25.62 -50.08 20.97
CA ASN A 124 -26.70 -50.68 20.18
C ASN A 124 -26.38 -52.13 19.78
N ALA A 125 -25.13 -52.42 19.40
CA ALA A 125 -24.68 -53.77 19.06
C ALA A 125 -24.80 -54.71 20.26
N GLU A 126 -24.40 -54.27 21.45
CA GLU A 126 -24.53 -55.05 22.70
C GLU A 126 -25.99 -55.37 23.03
N LYS A 127 -26.90 -54.39 22.89
CA LYS A 127 -28.35 -54.61 23.06
C LYS A 127 -28.92 -55.64 22.09
N GLN A 128 -28.38 -55.70 20.88
CA GLN A 128 -28.77 -56.68 19.86
C GLN A 128 -28.08 -58.04 20.01
N GLY A 129 -27.31 -58.24 21.09
CA GLY A 129 -26.62 -59.50 21.37
C GLY A 129 -25.32 -59.69 20.58
N TYR A 130 -24.74 -58.64 20.02
CA TYR A 130 -23.42 -58.68 19.40
C TYR A 130 -22.32 -58.34 20.43
N LYS A 131 -21.11 -58.89 20.23
CA LYS A 131 -19.89 -58.54 20.98
C LYS A 131 -18.87 -57.95 20.01
N LEU A 132 -18.18 -56.89 20.41
CA LEU A 132 -17.04 -56.36 19.67
C LEU A 132 -15.88 -57.36 19.67
N LYS A 133 -15.41 -57.75 18.49
CA LYS A 133 -14.29 -58.69 18.32
C LYS A 133 -13.00 -57.99 17.91
N LYS A 134 -13.11 -56.97 17.05
CA LYS A 134 -11.96 -56.18 16.58
C LYS A 134 -12.41 -54.77 16.24
N GLU A 135 -11.56 -53.82 16.60
CA GLU A 135 -11.64 -52.44 16.19
C GLU A 135 -10.44 -52.15 15.29
N VAL A 136 -10.66 -51.50 14.15
CA VAL A 136 -9.60 -51.02 13.26
C VAL A 136 -9.82 -49.54 13.01
N ARG A 137 -8.85 -48.72 13.44
CA ARG A 137 -8.81 -47.27 13.18
C ARG A 137 -7.83 -47.01 12.06
N GLU A 138 -8.33 -46.56 10.92
CA GLU A 138 -7.52 -46.18 9.76
C GLU A 138 -7.91 -44.76 9.33
N ASP A 139 -6.93 -43.86 9.35
CA ASP A 139 -7.06 -42.44 9.01
C ASP A 139 -8.23 -41.77 9.74
N ASN A 140 -9.35 -41.60 9.03
CA ASN A 140 -10.57 -40.97 9.51
C ASN A 140 -11.73 -41.91 9.80
N THR A 141 -11.53 -43.21 9.61
CA THR A 141 -12.60 -44.21 9.65
C THR A 141 -12.38 -45.20 10.78
N ILE A 142 -13.46 -45.54 11.49
CA ILE A 142 -13.46 -46.58 12.51
C ILE A 142 -14.25 -47.78 11.97
N LYS A 143 -13.59 -48.92 11.76
CA LYS A 143 -14.20 -50.17 11.33
C LYS A 143 -14.41 -51.09 12.53
N LEU A 144 -15.63 -51.60 12.69
CA LEU A 144 -16.03 -52.47 13.79
C LEU A 144 -16.35 -53.88 13.27
N VAL A 145 -15.69 -54.89 13.84
CA VAL A 145 -16.01 -56.29 13.60
C VAL A 145 -16.80 -56.81 14.78
N LEU A 146 -18.10 -57.04 14.57
CA LEU A 146 -19.05 -57.51 15.57
C LEU A 146 -19.34 -59.01 15.39
N GLN A 147 -19.39 -59.76 16.49
CA GLN A 147 -19.74 -61.18 16.50
C GLN A 147 -21.04 -61.40 17.26
N LYS A 148 -22.03 -62.05 16.65
CA LYS A 148 -23.31 -62.38 17.30
C LYS A 148 -23.09 -63.42 18.40
N ARG A 149 -23.66 -63.19 19.58
CA ARG A 149 -23.75 -64.22 20.64
C ARG A 149 -24.88 -65.17 20.25
N VAL A 150 -24.52 -66.40 19.93
CA VAL A 150 -25.47 -67.50 19.71
C VAL A 150 -25.38 -68.35 20.97
N TYR A 151 -26.49 -68.45 21.70
CA TYR A 151 -26.66 -69.36 22.83
C TYR A 151 -27.25 -70.67 22.33
#